data_AF-A0A659UKV6-F1
#
_entry.id   AF-A0A659UKV6-F1
#
_cell.length_a   1.000
_cell.length_b   1.000
_cell.length_c   1.000
_cell.angle_alpha   90.00
_cell.angle_beta   90.00
_cell.angle_gamma   90.00
#
_symmetry.space_group_name_H-M   'P 1'
#
loop_
_entity.id
_entity.type
_entity.pdbx_description
1 polymer ?
#
loop_
_entity_poly.entity_id
_entity_poly.type
_entity_poly.pdbx_seq_one_letter_code
_entity_poly.pdbx_strand_id
1 'polypeptide(L)'
;MTLAATLFAADAATLVPAGNRNAEQPDIPGASSRRTQATNTTFQAKYRKVYALLQNDADLRAKIKKAASAYGIDPLHIVGAIVGEHTYNVDAYDRLQ
;
A
#
# COMPACT_ATOMS: atom_id res chain seq x y z
N MET A 1 -23.15 22.84 36.48
CA MET A 1 -22.86 22.91 35.04
C MET A 1 -22.46 21.51 34.58
N THR A 2 -23.37 20.81 33.92
CA THR A 2 -23.16 19.43 33.45
C THR A 2 -22.62 19.52 32.02
N LEU A 3 -21.40 19.02 31.79
CA LEU A 3 -20.77 18.99 30.47
C LEU A 3 -21.32 17.77 29.70
N ALA A 4 -22.08 18.02 28.63
CA ALA A 4 -22.56 16.98 27.74
C ALA A 4 -21.42 16.52 26.83
N ALA A 5 -21.04 15.24 26.92
CA ALA A 5 -20.09 14.63 26.00
C ALA A 5 -20.80 14.32 24.67
N THR A 6 -20.42 15.01 23.60
CA THR A 6 -20.83 14.67 22.24
C THR A 6 -20.08 13.42 21.78
N LEU A 7 -20.79 12.30 21.65
CA LEU A 7 -20.28 11.08 21.03
C LEU A 7 -20.25 11.29 19.51
N PHE A 8 -19.05 11.39 18.93
CA PHE A 8 -18.89 11.30 17.48
C PHE A 8 -19.00 9.84 17.07
N ALA A 9 -19.92 9.53 16.15
CA ALA A 9 -19.95 8.23 15.49
C ALA A 9 -18.66 8.09 14.67
N ALA A 10 -17.89 7.03 14.93
CA ALA A 10 -16.76 6.66 14.12
C ALA A 10 -17.30 6.11 12.79
N ASP A 11 -17.15 6.88 11.72
CA ASP A 11 -17.56 6.45 10.39
C ASP A 11 -16.78 5.21 9.94
N ALA A 12 -17.53 4.31 9.33
CA ALA A 12 -17.27 2.89 9.26
C ALA A 12 -16.04 2.53 8.41
N ALA A 13 -15.49 1.34 8.72
CA ALA A 13 -14.54 0.63 7.89
C ALA A 13 -14.92 0.74 6.41
N THR A 14 -13.99 1.22 5.58
CA THR A 14 -14.12 1.22 4.12
C THR A 14 -14.38 -0.21 3.67
N LEU A 15 -15.66 -0.50 3.35
CA LEU A 15 -16.10 -1.81 2.88
C LEU A 15 -15.43 -2.07 1.53
N VAL A 16 -14.30 -2.79 1.57
CA VAL A 16 -13.65 -3.29 0.37
C VAL A 16 -14.71 -4.04 -0.46
N PRO A 17 -14.89 -3.71 -1.76
CA PRO A 17 -15.88 -4.37 -2.61
C PRO A 17 -15.78 -5.91 -2.52
N ALA A 18 -16.93 -6.58 -2.62
CA ALA A 18 -16.96 -8.04 -2.64
C ALA A 18 -16.10 -8.55 -3.82
N GLY A 19 -15.00 -9.25 -3.50
CA GLY A 19 -13.99 -9.70 -4.48
C GLY A 19 -12.54 -9.41 -4.07
N ASN A 20 -12.28 -8.29 -3.38
CA ASN A 20 -10.96 -7.96 -2.84
C ASN A 20 -10.81 -8.38 -1.36
N ARG A 21 -11.56 -9.40 -0.95
CA ARG A 21 -11.58 -9.93 0.42
C ARG A 21 -11.09 -11.37 0.42
N ASN A 22 -9.80 -11.56 0.16
CA ASN A 22 -9.20 -12.86 0.46
C ASN A 22 -8.86 -12.85 1.95
N ALA A 23 -9.44 -13.78 2.72
CA ALA A 23 -9.13 -13.94 4.14
C ALA A 23 -7.66 -14.37 4.33
N GLU A 24 -7.12 -15.06 3.33
CA GLU A 24 -5.76 -15.53 3.26
C GLU A 24 -5.06 -14.95 2.03
N GLN A 25 -3.77 -14.68 2.15
CA GLN A 25 -2.99 -14.21 1.01
C GLN A 25 -2.88 -15.34 -0.02
N PRO A 26 -3.24 -15.12 -1.29
CA PRO A 26 -3.03 -16.14 -2.32
C PRO A 26 -1.54 -16.40 -2.52
N ASP A 27 -1.23 -17.59 -3.04
CA ASP A 27 0.15 -17.97 -3.33
C ASP A 27 0.83 -16.97 -4.25
N ILE A 28 2.10 -16.71 -3.97
CA ILE A 28 2.91 -15.81 -4.79
C ILE A 28 3.15 -16.49 -6.15
N PRO A 29 2.84 -15.83 -7.28
CA PRO A 29 3.05 -16.42 -8.61
C PRO A 29 4.49 -16.86 -8.83
N GLY A 30 4.70 -18.03 -9.44
CA GLY A 30 6.06 -18.56 -9.67
C GLY A 30 6.99 -17.63 -10.47
N ALA A 31 6.42 -16.80 -11.36
CA ALA A 31 7.18 -15.79 -12.10
C ALA A 31 7.78 -14.71 -11.18
N SER A 32 7.07 -14.30 -10.14
CA SER A 32 7.52 -13.33 -9.13
C SER A 32 8.70 -13.87 -8.33
N SER A 33 8.62 -15.14 -7.93
CA SER A 33 9.70 -15.83 -7.22
C SER A 33 10.95 -15.96 -8.09
N ARG A 34 10.80 -16.34 -9.36
CA ARG A 34 11.92 -16.45 -10.32
C ARG A 34 12.62 -15.09 -10.53
N ARG A 35 11.86 -14.00 -10.71
CA ARG A 35 12.46 -12.65 -10.86
C ARG A 35 13.22 -12.21 -9.62
N THR A 36 12.64 -12.44 -8.45
CA THR A 36 13.26 -12.08 -7.16
C THR A 36 14.55 -12.86 -6.92
N GLN A 37 14.59 -14.13 -7.30
CA GLN A 37 15.82 -14.94 -7.28
C GLN A 37 16.84 -14.44 -8.30
N ALA A 38 16.41 -14.12 -9.52
CA ALA A 38 17.30 -13.60 -10.57
C ALA A 38 17.96 -12.26 -10.19
N THR A 39 17.31 -11.45 -9.34
CA THR A 39 17.85 -10.17 -8.86
C THR A 39 18.56 -10.28 -7.51
N ASN A 40 18.86 -11.51 -7.06
CA ASN A 40 19.57 -11.81 -5.81
C ASN A 40 18.98 -11.08 -4.58
N THR A 41 17.66 -10.95 -4.53
CA THR A 41 16.96 -10.25 -3.46
C THR A 41 15.90 -11.16 -2.83
N THR A 42 15.18 -10.63 -1.83
CA THR A 42 14.06 -11.32 -1.18
C THR A 42 12.84 -10.41 -1.16
N PHE A 43 11.64 -10.98 -1.10
CA PHE A 43 10.42 -10.18 -0.92
C PHE A 43 10.50 -9.27 0.30
N GLN A 44 11.11 -9.74 1.40
CA GLN A 44 11.29 -8.91 2.60
C GLN A 44 12.26 -7.75 2.38
N ALA A 45 13.34 -7.95 1.63
CA ALA A 45 14.25 -6.86 1.27
C ALA A 45 13.54 -5.83 0.38
N LYS A 46 12.73 -6.29 -0.58
CA LYS A 46 11.91 -5.44 -1.44
C LYS A 46 10.88 -4.63 -0.64
N TYR A 47 10.18 -5.28 0.29
CA TYR A 47 9.23 -4.64 1.21
C TYR A 47 9.91 -3.54 2.04
N ARG A 48 11.04 -3.84 2.69
CA ARG A 48 11.77 -2.84 3.49
C ARG A 48 12.20 -1.63 2.65
N LYS A 49 12.60 -1.86 1.40
CA LYS A 49 13.00 -0.79 0.48
C LYS A 49 11.83 0.14 0.12
N VAL A 50 10.68 -0.40 -0.27
CA VAL A 50 9.49 0.43 -0.58
C VAL A 50 8.93 1.11 0.66
N TYR A 51 8.94 0.43 1.82
CA TYR A 51 8.56 1.03 3.09
C TYR A 51 9.46 2.23 3.45
N ALA A 52 10.79 2.07 3.33
CA ALA A 52 11.73 3.16 3.58
C ALA A 52 11.54 4.33 2.60
N LEU A 53 11.25 4.06 1.32
CA LEU A 53 10.91 5.11 0.34
C LEU A 53 9.70 5.92 0.81
N LEU A 54 8.60 5.24 1.15
CA LEU A 54 7.37 5.88 1.62
C LEU A 54 7.56 6.61 2.95
N GLN A 55 8.40 6.08 3.85
CA GLN A 55 8.70 6.69 5.15
C GLN A 55 9.54 7.96 5.01
N ASN A 56 10.50 8.00 4.07
CA ASN A 56 11.45 9.10 3.97
C ASN A 56 11.04 10.18 2.96
N ASP A 57 10.17 9.86 2.00
CA ASP A 57 9.77 10.80 0.95
C ASP A 57 8.41 11.47 1.26
N ALA A 58 8.47 12.70 1.78
CA ALA A 58 7.28 13.49 2.08
C ALA A 58 6.54 13.96 0.82
N ASP A 59 7.26 14.23 -0.28
CA ASP A 59 6.69 14.71 -1.53
C ASP A 59 5.93 13.60 -2.24
N LEU A 60 6.46 12.37 -2.23
CA LEU A 60 5.75 11.18 -2.68
C LEU A 60 4.45 10.98 -1.91
N ARG A 61 4.48 11.08 -0.57
CA ARG A 61 3.27 10.99 0.25
C ARG A 61 2.28 12.10 -0.10
N ALA A 62 2.74 13.31 -0.38
CA ALA A 62 1.89 14.42 -0.80
C ALA A 62 1.21 14.14 -2.16
N LYS A 63 1.96 13.60 -3.14
CA LYS A 63 1.42 13.18 -4.44
C LYS A 63 0.38 12.07 -4.30
N ILE A 64 0.64 11.07 -3.44
CA ILE A 64 -0.31 10.00 -3.14
C ILE A 64 -1.61 10.57 -2.56
N LYS A 65 -1.52 11.46 -1.56
CA LYS A 65 -2.70 12.13 -0.98
C LYS A 65 -3.48 12.94 -2.01
N LYS A 66 -2.77 13.66 -2.90
CA LYS A 66 -3.39 14.42 -3.99
C LYS A 66 -4.15 13.52 -4.96
N ALA A 67 -3.54 12.42 -5.40
CA ALA A 67 -4.19 11.45 -6.28
C ALA A 67 -5.39 10.79 -5.60
N ALA A 68 -5.24 10.37 -4.35
CA ALA A 68 -6.31 9.79 -3.54
C ALA A 68 -7.52 10.75 -3.43
N SER A 69 -7.26 12.03 -3.16
CA SER A 69 -8.28 13.07 -3.10
C SER A 69 -8.99 13.29 -4.43
N ALA A 70 -8.29 13.17 -5.57
CA ALA A 70 -8.89 13.36 -6.88
C ALA A 70 -9.90 12.26 -7.24
N TYR A 71 -9.73 11.06 -6.67
CA TYR A 71 -10.59 9.90 -6.93
C TYR A 71 -11.48 9.51 -5.76
N GLY A 72 -11.43 10.25 -4.64
CA GLY A 72 -12.24 9.97 -3.45
C GLY A 72 -11.91 8.63 -2.78
N ILE A 73 -10.66 8.17 -2.86
CA ILE A 73 -10.21 6.90 -2.25
C ILE A 73 -9.31 7.17 -1.03
N ASP A 74 -9.28 6.24 -0.07
CA ASP A 74 -8.32 6.30 1.04
C ASP A 74 -6.89 6.20 0.47
N PRO A 75 -5.97 7.13 0.78
CA PRO A 75 -4.57 7.06 0.39
C PRO A 75 -3.89 5.72 0.74
N LEU A 76 -4.35 5.04 1.79
CA LEU A 76 -3.86 3.74 2.21
C LEU A 76 -4.05 2.66 1.13
N HIS A 77 -5.11 2.74 0.31
CA HIS A 77 -5.30 1.82 -0.81
C HIS A 77 -4.23 2.00 -1.89
N ILE A 78 -3.85 3.24 -2.19
CA ILE A 78 -2.77 3.53 -3.14
C ILE A 78 -1.43 3.03 -2.57
N VAL A 79 -1.16 3.30 -1.28
CA VAL A 79 0.05 2.82 -0.60
C VAL A 79 0.11 1.29 -0.63
N GLY A 80 -0.99 0.60 -0.31
CA GLY A 80 -1.08 -0.86 -0.34
C GLY A 80 -0.78 -1.42 -1.73
N ALA A 81 -1.32 -0.80 -2.77
CA ALA A 81 -1.04 -1.18 -4.17
C ALA A 81 0.45 -1.00 -4.53
N ILE A 82 1.06 0.14 -4.17
CA ILE A 82 2.48 0.41 -4.40
C ILE A 82 3.34 -0.64 -3.68
N VAL A 83 3.05 -0.91 -2.41
CA VAL A 83 3.82 -1.88 -1.61
C VAL A 83 3.69 -3.29 -2.19
N GLY A 84 2.48 -3.73 -2.55
CA GLY A 84 2.24 -5.04 -3.16
C GLY A 84 2.99 -5.20 -4.48
N GLU A 85 2.87 -4.23 -5.38
CA GLU A 85 3.52 -4.24 -6.71
C GLU A 85 5.04 -4.30 -6.60
N HIS A 86 5.65 -3.49 -5.75
CA HIS A 86 7.10 -3.44 -5.59
C HIS A 86 7.65 -4.55 -4.70
N THR A 87 6.81 -5.22 -3.92
CA THR A 87 7.21 -6.40 -3.15
C THR A 87 7.19 -7.63 -4.06
N TYR A 88 6.09 -7.87 -4.78
CA TYR A 88 5.86 -9.14 -5.45
C TYR A 88 6.00 -9.11 -6.97
N ASN A 89 6.04 -7.95 -7.64
CA ASN A 89 6.09 -7.91 -9.10
C ASN A 89 7.42 -7.36 -9.63
N VAL A 90 7.62 -6.04 -9.48
CA VAL A 90 8.71 -5.27 -10.09
C VAL A 90 9.75 -4.94 -9.01
N ASP A 91 11.01 -4.77 -9.38
CA ASP A 91 12.01 -4.28 -8.44
C ASP A 91 11.85 -2.77 -8.24
N ALA A 92 12.02 -2.28 -7.01
CA ALA A 92 11.97 -0.85 -6.67
C ALA A 92 13.12 -0.02 -7.29
N TYR A 93 13.67 -0.48 -8.41
CA TYR A 93 14.66 0.18 -9.24
C TYR A 93 14.33 -0.17 -10.69
N ASP A 94 13.34 0.51 -11.26
CA ASP A 94 13.57 1.25 -12.49
C ASP A 94 12.42 2.23 -12.73
N ARG A 95 12.76 3.52 -12.72
CA ARG A 95 11.93 4.66 -13.17
C ARG A 95 10.62 4.93 -12.41
N LEU A 96 10.74 5.51 -11.21
CA LEU A 96 9.87 6.63 -10.86
C LEU A 96 10.38 7.85 -11.67
N GLN A 97 9.85 8.01 -12.89
CA GLN A 97 9.87 9.27 -13.64
C GLN A 97 8.61 10.08 -13.30
#